data_AF-X1E2N1-F1
#
_entry.id   AF-X1E2N1-F1
#
_cell.length_a   1.000
_cell.length_b   1.000
_cell.length_c   1.000
_cell.angle_alpha   90.00
_cell.angle_beta   90.00
_cell.angle_gamma   90.00
#
_symmetry.space_group_name_H-M   'P 1'
#
loop_
_entity.id
_entity.type
_entity.pdbx_description
1 polymer ?
#
loop_
_entity_poly.entity_id
_entity_poly.type
_entity_poly.pdbx_seq_one_letter_code
_entity_poly.pdbx_strand_id
1 'polypeptide(L)'
;MKPKVWIDCGHGAGSRLARPLLEALGCEVTVVGEPADGQFEHEPEPTADNLIDWLPQIPAAGADIGFFQDPDADRLAIASHTGDYLGEELTLALAADA
;
A
#
# COMPACT_ATOMS: atom_id res chain seq x y z
N MET A 1 -6.08 17.63 -9.45
CA MET A 1 -5.58 17.42 -8.08
C MET A 1 -4.61 16.24 -8.14
N LYS A 2 -3.55 16.20 -7.33
CA LYS A 2 -2.63 15.04 -7.32
C LYS A 2 -3.25 13.89 -6.52
N PRO A 3 -3.21 12.63 -7.00
CA PRO A 3 -3.67 11.49 -6.21
C PRO A 3 -2.85 11.34 -4.93
N LYS A 4 -3.52 11.08 -3.81
CA LYS A 4 -2.90 10.81 -2.50
C LYS A 4 -2.81 9.32 -2.28
N VAL A 5 -1.60 8.80 -2.22
CA VAL A 5 -1.32 7.37 -2.06
C VAL A 5 -0.75 7.14 -0.67
N TRP A 6 -1.39 6.22 0.05
CA TRP A 6 -0.83 5.64 1.27
C TRP A 6 -0.31 4.25 0.92
N ILE A 7 0.95 3.95 1.23
CA ILE A 7 1.56 2.66 0.92
C ILE A 7 2.30 2.09 2.12
N ASP A 8 1.97 0.86 2.47
CA ASP A 8 2.70 0.04 3.42
C ASP A 8 3.70 -0.85 2.68
N CYS A 9 4.98 -0.64 2.97
CA CYS A 9 6.09 -1.42 2.43
C CYS A 9 6.55 -2.53 3.39
N GLY A 10 5.97 -2.60 4.60
CA GLY A 10 6.24 -3.66 5.58
C GLY A 10 7.70 -3.86 5.95
N HIS A 11 8.56 -2.82 5.91
CA HIS A 11 10.01 -2.96 6.08
C HIS A 11 10.67 -3.92 5.06
N GLY A 12 10.02 -4.13 3.92
CA GLY A 12 10.44 -4.99 2.81
C GLY A 12 11.18 -4.25 1.70
N ALA A 13 11.51 -4.97 0.63
CA ALA A 13 12.29 -4.49 -0.52
C ALA A 13 11.66 -3.25 -1.20
N GLY A 14 10.32 -3.19 -1.22
CA GLY A 14 9.54 -2.12 -1.81
C GLY A 14 9.79 -0.74 -1.21
N SER A 15 10.18 -0.66 0.07
CA SER A 15 10.42 0.60 0.80
C SER A 15 11.49 1.47 0.13
N ARG A 16 12.39 0.87 -0.66
CA ARG A 16 13.46 1.58 -1.36
C ARG A 16 12.98 2.37 -2.57
N LEU A 17 11.86 1.94 -3.18
CA LEU A 17 11.38 2.47 -4.46
C LEU A 17 9.95 3.04 -4.40
N ALA A 18 9.16 2.70 -3.38
CA ALA A 18 7.77 3.15 -3.26
C ALA A 18 7.62 4.67 -3.43
N ARG A 19 8.33 5.46 -2.63
CA ARG A 19 8.32 6.93 -2.72
C ARG A 19 8.80 7.46 -4.07
N PRO A 20 10.03 7.19 -4.55
CA PRO A 20 10.51 7.78 -5.79
C PRO A 20 9.69 7.35 -7.02
N LEU A 21 9.14 6.14 -7.04
CA LEU A 21 8.26 5.68 -8.11
C LEU A 21 6.93 6.46 -8.13
N LEU A 22 6.23 6.49 -7.00
CA LEU A 22 4.91 7.13 -6.91
C LEU A 22 4.99 8.66 -7.08
N GLU A 23 6.04 9.29 -6.55
CA GLU A 23 6.30 10.72 -6.78
C GLU A 23 6.61 11.01 -8.27
N ALA A 24 7.34 10.14 -8.96
CA ALA A 24 7.58 10.27 -10.41
C ALA A 24 6.30 10.11 -11.24
N LEU A 25 5.32 9.35 -10.74
CA LEU A 25 3.97 9.23 -11.32
C LEU A 25 3.05 10.42 -10.95
N GLY A 26 3.52 11.37 -10.13
CA GLY A 26 2.80 12.60 -9.80
C GLY A 26 1.91 12.51 -8.56
N CYS A 27 2.07 11.48 -7.73
CA CYS A 27 1.32 11.29 -6.49
C CYS A 27 1.86 12.12 -5.31
N GLU A 28 1.00 12.40 -4.34
CA GLU A 28 1.38 12.76 -2.97
C GLU A 28 1.43 11.46 -2.15
N VAL A 29 2.55 11.17 -1.48
CA VAL A 29 2.83 9.81 -0.98
C VAL A 29 3.14 9.79 0.51
N THR A 30 2.35 9.01 1.24
CA THR A 30 2.63 8.57 2.62
C THR A 30 3.17 7.15 2.56
N VAL A 31 4.37 6.93 3.10
CA VAL A 31 5.02 5.60 3.16
C VAL A 31 5.02 5.13 4.59
N VAL A 32 4.68 3.86 4.79
CA VAL A 32 4.73 3.11 6.04
C VAL A 32 5.67 1.91 5.85
N GLY A 33 6.33 1.48 6.91
CA GLY A 33 7.28 0.37 6.84
C GLY A 33 8.58 0.70 6.09
N GLU A 34 9.22 1.83 6.41
CA GLU A 34 10.58 2.17 5.96
C GLU A 34 11.50 2.42 7.18
N PRO A 35 12.78 1.96 7.18
CA PRO A 35 13.54 1.40 6.06
C PRO A 35 13.35 -0.12 5.87
N ALA A 36 13.84 -0.64 4.73
CA ALA A 36 13.90 -2.06 4.41
C ALA A 36 14.88 -2.83 5.32
N ASP A 37 14.47 -3.15 6.55
CA ASP A 37 15.27 -3.79 7.59
C ASP A 37 14.67 -5.09 8.16
N GLY A 38 13.50 -5.51 7.66
CA GLY A 38 12.85 -6.77 8.04
C GLY A 38 12.28 -6.79 9.45
N GLN A 39 12.00 -5.63 10.07
CA GLN A 39 11.40 -5.57 11.41
C GLN A 39 9.90 -5.84 11.46
N PHE A 40 9.19 -5.82 10.31
CA PHE A 40 7.76 -6.17 10.11
C PHE A 40 6.81 -5.75 11.26
N GLU A 41 6.10 -4.63 11.10
CA GLU A 41 5.19 -4.09 12.13
C GLU A 41 3.87 -4.89 12.28
N HIS A 42 3.57 -5.76 11.31
CA HIS A 42 2.50 -6.73 11.31
C HIS A 42 2.93 -7.99 10.52
N GLU A 43 2.09 -9.02 10.52
CA GLU A 43 2.34 -10.22 9.70
C GLU A 43 2.53 -9.80 8.23
N PRO A 44 3.67 -10.14 7.59
CA PRO A 44 4.10 -9.54 6.33
C PRO A 44 3.24 -9.89 5.12
N GLU A 45 2.38 -10.90 5.25
CA GLU A 45 1.46 -11.32 4.21
C GLU A 45 0.27 -10.34 4.13
N PRO A 46 -0.01 -9.68 2.98
CA PRO A 46 -0.98 -8.59 2.88
C PRO A 46 -2.44 -9.08 2.76
N THR A 47 -2.87 -9.92 3.70
CA THR A 47 -4.25 -10.43 3.79
C THR A 47 -5.15 -9.49 4.60
N ALA A 48 -6.46 -9.56 4.40
CA ALA A 48 -7.42 -8.75 5.16
C ALA A 48 -7.27 -8.88 6.68
N ASP A 49 -7.04 -10.10 7.18
CA ASP A 49 -6.89 -10.37 8.62
C ASP A 49 -5.62 -9.74 9.20
N ASN A 50 -4.51 -9.77 8.46
CA ASN A 50 -3.24 -9.18 8.90
C ASN A 50 -3.27 -7.65 8.89
N LEU A 51 -4.13 -7.06 8.06
CA LEU A 51 -4.18 -5.62 7.82
C LEU A 51 -5.32 -4.91 8.57
N ILE A 52 -6.12 -5.64 9.36
CA ILE A 52 -7.33 -5.10 10.01
C ILE A 52 -7.09 -3.82 10.81
N ASP A 53 -5.94 -3.73 11.50
CA ASP A 53 -5.56 -2.57 12.32
C ASP A 53 -4.91 -1.44 11.50
N TRP A 54 -4.51 -1.71 10.25
CA TRP A 54 -3.83 -0.77 9.35
C TRP A 54 -4.80 -0.08 8.40
N LEU A 55 -5.83 -0.79 7.95
CA LEU A 55 -6.85 -0.26 7.04
C LEU A 55 -7.45 1.11 7.47
N PRO A 56 -7.74 1.38 8.77
CA PRO A 56 -8.24 2.68 9.21
C PRO A 56 -7.27 3.85 9.02
N GLN A 57 -5.96 3.59 8.84
CA GLN A 57 -4.97 4.65 8.64
C GLN A 57 -5.12 5.34 7.27
N ILE A 58 -5.66 4.64 6.27
CA ILE A 58 -5.90 5.18 4.92
C ILE A 58 -6.88 6.38 4.96
N PRO A 59 -8.13 6.22 5.46
CA PRO A 59 -9.04 7.35 5.59
C PRO A 59 -8.53 8.40 6.60
N ALA A 60 -7.84 7.99 7.66
CA ALA A 60 -7.26 8.92 8.63
C ALA A 60 -6.18 9.83 8.01
N ALA A 61 -5.39 9.31 7.07
CA ALA A 61 -4.44 10.07 6.27
C ALA A 61 -5.10 10.90 5.15
N GLY A 62 -6.40 10.70 4.90
CA GLY A 62 -7.11 11.32 3.78
C GLY A 62 -6.54 10.90 2.43
N ALA A 63 -6.08 9.65 2.32
CA ALA A 63 -5.56 9.08 1.09
C ALA A 63 -6.71 8.60 0.18
N ASP A 64 -6.49 8.71 -1.13
CA ASP A 64 -7.46 8.27 -2.14
C ASP A 64 -7.39 6.74 -2.35
N ILE A 65 -6.24 6.14 -2.03
CA ILE A 65 -5.98 4.70 -2.18
C ILE A 65 -4.91 4.24 -1.18
N GLY A 66 -5.10 3.02 -0.68
CA GLY A 66 -4.12 2.28 0.12
C GLY A 66 -3.50 1.15 -0.67
N PHE A 67 -2.18 0.98 -0.53
CA PHE A 67 -1.42 -0.12 -1.09
C PHE A 67 -0.67 -0.87 0.01
N PHE A 68 -0.60 -2.19 -0.11
CA PHE A 68 0.17 -3.04 0.79
C PHE A 68 1.04 -3.98 -0.05
N GLN A 69 2.34 -4.01 0.24
CA GLN A 69 3.29 -4.91 -0.40
C GLN A 69 3.69 -6.02 0.57
N ASP A 70 4.00 -7.19 0.02
CA ASP A 70 4.69 -8.24 0.76
C ASP A 70 6.22 -8.01 0.77
N PRO A 71 7.01 -8.80 1.53
CA PRO A 71 8.40 -8.45 1.85
C PRO A 71 9.34 -8.24 0.66
N ASP A 72 9.19 -8.99 -0.43
CA ASP A 72 9.97 -8.83 -1.66
C ASP A 72 9.27 -7.96 -2.72
N ALA A 73 8.07 -7.48 -2.40
CA ALA A 73 7.31 -6.48 -3.15
C ALA A 73 6.95 -6.91 -4.58
N ASP A 74 6.74 -8.21 -4.80
CA ASP A 74 6.22 -8.74 -6.07
C ASP A 74 4.67 -8.78 -6.08
N ARG A 75 4.03 -8.69 -4.91
CA ARG A 75 2.58 -8.58 -4.75
C ARG A 75 2.12 -7.23 -4.23
N LEU A 76 0.87 -6.93 -4.51
CA LEU A 76 0.22 -5.68 -4.14
C LEU A 76 -1.25 -5.94 -3.80
N ALA A 77 -1.63 -5.74 -2.54
CA ALA A 77 -3.03 -5.65 -2.16
C ALA A 77 -3.49 -4.18 -2.17
N ILE A 78 -4.77 -3.97 -2.50
CA ILE A 78 -5.37 -2.64 -2.57
C ILE A 78 -6.42 -2.48 -1.46
N ALA A 79 -6.53 -1.26 -0.94
CA ALA A 79 -7.66 -0.82 -0.14
C ALA A 79 -8.20 0.52 -0.66
N SER A 80 -9.51 0.72 -0.51
CA SER A 80 -10.20 1.94 -0.93
C SER A 80 -9.91 3.13 -0.01
N HIS A 81 -10.30 4.34 -0.42
CA HIS A 81 -10.25 5.56 0.41
C HIS A 81 -11.03 5.46 1.75
N THR A 82 -11.99 4.54 1.87
CA THR A 82 -12.74 4.27 3.11
C THR A 82 -12.06 3.25 4.02
N GLY A 83 -10.96 2.65 3.58
CA GLY A 83 -10.27 1.57 4.28
C GLY A 83 -10.88 0.19 4.00
N ASP A 84 -11.71 0.03 2.97
CA ASP A 84 -12.24 -1.29 2.59
C ASP A 84 -11.15 -2.08 1.85
N TYR A 85 -10.80 -3.26 2.36
CA TYR A 85 -9.84 -4.15 1.71
C TYR A 85 -10.43 -4.73 0.42
N LEU A 86 -9.74 -4.50 -0.70
CA LEU A 86 -10.08 -5.03 -2.02
C LEU A 86 -9.23 -6.26 -2.37
N GLY A 87 -8.06 -6.38 -1.75
CA GLY A 87 -7.12 -7.48 -1.95
C GLY A 87 -6.38 -7.42 -3.27
N GLU A 88 -5.65 -8.50 -3.56
CA GLU A 88 -4.81 -8.62 -4.75
C GLU A 88 -5.62 -8.94 -6.00
N GLU A 89 -6.72 -9.67 -5.86
CA GLU A 89 -7.52 -10.20 -6.99
C GLU A 89 -8.13 -9.10 -7.87
N LEU A 90 -8.50 -7.97 -7.26
CA LEU A 90 -9.11 -6.86 -7.98
C LEU A 90 -8.09 -6.01 -8.74
N THR A 91 -6.78 -6.16 -8.49
CA THR A 91 -5.72 -5.36 -9.14
C THR A 91 -5.77 -5.49 -10.66
N LEU A 92 -5.83 -6.71 -11.18
CA LEU A 92 -5.82 -6.99 -12.62
C LEU A 92 -7.12 -6.52 -13.29
N ALA A 93 -8.26 -6.78 -12.65
CA ALA A 93 -9.56 -6.36 -13.18
C ALA A 93 -9.65 -4.84 -13.29
N LEU A 94 -9.24 -4.11 -12.25
CA LEU A 94 -9.22 -2.64 -12.24
C LEU A 94 -8.23 -2.07 -13.25
N ALA A 95 -7.05 -2.70 -13.41
CA ALA A 95 -6.06 -2.27 -14.38
C ALA A 95 -6.48 -2.50 -15.84
N ALA A 96 -7.28 -3.55 -16.10
CA ALA A 96 -7.70 -3.93 -17.45
C ALA A 96 -8.99 -3.22 -17.93
N ASP A 97 -9.85 -2.77 -17.01
CA ASP A 97 -11.06 -1.99 -17.34
C ASP A 97 -10.75 -0.54 -17.73
N ALA A 98 -9.56 -0.05 -17.37
CA ALA A 98 -9.10 1.34 -17.57
C ALA A 98 -8.81 1.73 -19.03
#